data_AF-A0AAD8T0D8-F1
#
_entry.id   AF-A0AAD8T0D8-F1
#
_cell.length_a   1.000
_cell.length_b   1.000
_cell.length_c   1.000
_cell.angle_alpha   90.00
_cell.angle_beta   90.00
_cell.angle_gamma   90.00
#
_symmetry.space_group_name_H-M   'P 1'
#
loop_
_entity.id
_entity.type
_entity.pdbx_description
1 polymer ?
#
loop_
_entity_poly.entity_id
_entity_poly.type
_entity_poly.pdbx_seq_one_letter_code
_entity_poly.pdbx_strand_id
1 'polypeptide(L)'
;MRRWALIRDEKVAQRVNAYIQQNTMGASRDTQLRMLGIIKAIVANLHGEDDIFAFGQDVMTEKWRKLNAVVSRSSRISLQKIPPQYCTYLGKIREASPAYAWVKCEREEDDDCYDMLLKAKIITRPGVWSEASSRYTRVSLLKSQDDFDLLLERITELVDAEKDTTASSDSI
;
A
#
# COMPACT_ATOMS: atom_id res chain seq x y z
N MET A 1 -11.87 -5.26 -12.06
CA MET A 1 -11.95 -5.81 -10.69
C MET A 1 -13.40 -5.77 -10.25
N ARG A 2 -14.04 -6.91 -10.00
CA ARG A 2 -15.41 -6.92 -9.49
C ARG A 2 -15.41 -7.10 -7.99
N ARG A 3 -16.26 -6.30 -7.35
CA ARG A 3 -16.41 -6.20 -5.91
C ARG A 3 -17.72 -6.88 -5.54
N TRP A 4 -17.80 -7.43 -4.34
CA TRP A 4 -19.03 -7.91 -3.73
C TRP A 4 -19.39 -7.01 -2.55
N ALA A 5 -20.65 -7.06 -2.13
CA ALA A 5 -21.13 -6.43 -0.91
C ALA A 5 -21.93 -7.47 -0.12
N LEU A 6 -21.67 -7.55 1.19
CA LEU A 6 -22.49 -8.34 2.12
C LEU A 6 -23.50 -7.38 2.75
N ILE A 7 -24.78 -7.52 2.40
CA ILE A 7 -25.83 -6.60 2.81
C ILE A 7 -26.81 -7.35 3.71
N ARG A 8 -26.91 -6.91 4.97
CA ARG A 8 -27.81 -7.55 5.96
C ARG A 8 -29.26 -7.14 5.77
N ASP A 9 -29.51 -5.86 5.48
CA ASP A 9 -30.86 -5.34 5.28
C ASP A 9 -31.37 -5.68 3.88
N GLU A 10 -32.49 -6.42 3.83
CA GLU A 10 -33.07 -6.87 2.57
C GLU A 10 -33.52 -5.71 1.67
N LYS A 11 -34.13 -4.66 2.23
CA LYS A 11 -34.59 -3.50 1.47
C LYS A 11 -33.42 -2.77 0.84
N VAL A 12 -32.30 -2.67 1.55
CA VAL A 12 -31.04 -2.13 1.00
C VAL A 12 -30.52 -3.04 -0.11
N ALA A 13 -30.51 -4.36 0.09
CA ALA A 13 -30.03 -5.31 -0.92
C ALA A 13 -30.86 -5.23 -2.22
N GLN A 14 -32.18 -5.11 -2.11
CA GLN A 14 -33.08 -4.94 -3.26
C GLN A 14 -32.80 -3.63 -4.01
N ARG A 15 -32.61 -2.51 -3.30
CA ARG A 15 -32.24 -1.22 -3.91
C ARG A 15 -30.90 -1.27 -4.63
N VAL A 16 -29.89 -1.90 -4.01
CA VAL A 16 -28.58 -2.10 -4.64
C VAL A 16 -28.68 -2.98 -5.88
N ASN A 17 -29.47 -4.05 -5.83
CA ASN A 17 -29.68 -4.90 -6.99
C ASN A 17 -30.39 -4.14 -8.14
N ALA A 18 -31.44 -3.37 -7.83
CA ALA A 18 -32.12 -2.54 -8.83
C ALA A 18 -31.15 -1.55 -9.49
N TYR A 19 -30.29 -0.88 -8.70
CA TYR A 19 -29.25 0.01 -9.23
C TYR A 19 -28.28 -0.72 -10.17
N ILE A 20 -27.80 -1.91 -9.78
CA ILE A 20 -26.87 -2.70 -10.60
C ILE A 20 -27.52 -3.12 -11.93
N GLN A 21 -28.80 -3.49 -11.91
CA GLN A 21 -29.52 -3.83 -13.15
C GLN A 21 -29.69 -2.61 -14.06
N GLN A 22 -30.01 -1.44 -13.50
CA GLN A 22 -30.18 -0.21 -14.28
C GLN A 22 -28.86 0.36 -14.82
N ASN A 23 -27.77 0.24 -14.06
CA ASN A 23 -26.47 0.80 -14.44
C ASN A 23 -25.75 -0.09 -15.45
N THR A 24 -25.62 -1.40 -15.17
CA THR A 24 -24.75 -2.29 -15.94
C THR A 24 -25.42 -3.60 -16.37
N MET A 25 -26.74 -3.75 -16.16
CA MET A 25 -27.48 -5.00 -16.41
C MET A 25 -26.83 -6.19 -15.72
N GLY A 26 -26.39 -5.97 -14.47
CA GLY A 26 -25.66 -6.98 -13.72
C GLY A 26 -24.19 -7.08 -14.13
N ALA A 27 -23.70 -8.31 -14.14
CA ALA A 27 -22.28 -8.61 -14.14
C ALA A 27 -21.98 -9.71 -15.19
N SER A 28 -21.17 -9.39 -16.23
CA SER A 28 -20.41 -10.34 -17.11
C SER A 28 -20.16 -11.70 -16.46
N ARG A 29 -20.64 -12.74 -17.14
CA ARG A 29 -20.54 -14.14 -16.70
C ARG A 29 -19.11 -14.65 -16.79
N ASP A 30 -18.33 -14.21 -17.76
CA ASP A 30 -16.91 -14.59 -17.89
C ASP A 30 -16.09 -14.16 -16.67
N THR A 31 -16.34 -12.94 -16.18
CA THR A 31 -15.66 -12.46 -14.97
C THR A 31 -16.09 -13.27 -13.75
N GLN A 32 -17.38 -13.63 -13.63
CA GLN A 32 -17.87 -14.46 -12.53
C GLN A 32 -17.25 -15.85 -12.58
N LEU A 33 -17.17 -16.47 -13.76
CA LEU A 33 -16.59 -17.79 -13.97
C LEU A 33 -15.09 -17.81 -13.63
N ARG A 34 -14.33 -16.81 -14.10
CA ARG A 34 -12.91 -16.68 -13.77
C ARG A 34 -12.69 -16.49 -12.26
N MET A 35 -13.46 -15.60 -11.63
CA MET A 35 -13.35 -15.36 -10.19
C MET A 35 -13.73 -16.58 -9.36
N LEU A 36 -14.74 -17.35 -9.80
CA LEU A 36 -15.10 -18.61 -9.15
C LEU A 36 -13.93 -19.61 -9.17
N GLY A 37 -13.23 -19.73 -10.30
CA GLY A 37 -12.03 -20.58 -10.39
C GLY A 37 -10.92 -20.13 -9.44
N ILE A 38 -10.62 -18.83 -9.41
CA ILE A 38 -9.60 -18.25 -8.52
C ILE A 38 -9.98 -18.48 -7.05
N ILE A 39 -11.21 -18.20 -6.64
CA ILE A 39 -11.66 -18.38 -5.25
C ILE A 39 -11.63 -19.86 -4.86
N LYS A 40 -12.02 -20.77 -5.76
CA LYS A 40 -11.91 -22.22 -5.51
C LYS A 40 -10.47 -22.64 -5.24
N ALA A 41 -9.52 -22.15 -6.04
CA ALA A 41 -8.10 -22.42 -5.83
C ALA A 41 -7.60 -21.85 -4.49
N ILE A 42 -8.00 -20.62 -4.13
CA ILE A 42 -7.65 -20.02 -2.84
C ILE A 42 -8.19 -20.86 -1.68
N VAL A 43 -9.48 -21.21 -1.70
CA VAL A 43 -10.12 -21.98 -0.63
C VAL A 43 -9.52 -23.38 -0.50
N ALA A 44 -9.15 -24.02 -1.61
CA ALA A 44 -8.54 -25.34 -1.61
C ALA A 44 -7.12 -25.38 -0.99
N ASN A 45 -6.41 -24.25 -0.99
CA ASN A 45 -5.03 -24.14 -0.53
C ASN A 45 -4.87 -23.35 0.78
N LEU A 46 -5.97 -23.04 1.48
CA LEU A 46 -5.89 -22.36 2.79
C LEU A 46 -5.05 -23.19 3.76
N HIS A 47 -4.12 -22.52 4.47
CA HIS A 47 -3.21 -23.16 5.41
C HIS A 47 -2.25 -24.22 4.81
N GLY A 48 -2.18 -24.33 3.48
CA GLY A 48 -1.22 -25.17 2.77
C GLY A 48 0.05 -24.41 2.36
N GLU A 49 0.95 -25.07 1.63
CA GLU A 49 2.18 -24.45 1.09
C GLU A 49 1.87 -23.34 0.07
N ASP A 50 0.81 -23.52 -0.72
CA ASP A 50 0.36 -22.56 -1.74
C ASP A 50 -0.69 -21.55 -1.19
N ASP A 51 -0.71 -21.30 0.12
CA ASP A 51 -1.62 -20.33 0.73
C ASP A 51 -1.27 -18.89 0.29
N ILE A 52 -2.15 -18.30 -0.52
CA ILE A 52 -2.03 -16.92 -1.01
C ILE A 52 -1.87 -15.89 0.12
N PHE A 53 -2.44 -16.14 1.31
CA PHE A 53 -2.35 -15.21 2.43
C PHE A 53 -0.99 -15.28 3.13
N ALA A 54 -0.39 -16.47 3.22
CA ALA A 54 0.98 -16.62 3.69
C ALA A 54 1.96 -15.98 2.70
N PHE A 55 1.83 -16.30 1.42
CA PHE A 55 2.62 -15.69 0.35
C PHE A 55 2.53 -14.15 0.37
N GLY A 56 1.31 -13.61 0.37
CA GLY A 56 1.10 -12.17 0.38
C GLY A 56 1.65 -11.51 1.64
N GLN A 57 1.55 -12.17 2.78
CA GLN A 57 2.11 -11.68 4.03
C GLN A 57 3.63 -11.59 3.99
N ASP A 58 4.31 -12.64 3.50
CA ASP A 58 5.77 -12.68 3.47
C ASP A 58 6.33 -11.62 2.52
N VAL A 59 5.80 -11.55 1.29
CA VAL A 59 6.20 -10.55 0.29
C VAL A 59 6.00 -9.13 0.80
N MET A 60 4.83 -8.83 1.36
CA MET A 60 4.52 -7.46 1.81
C MET A 60 5.28 -7.06 3.07
N THR A 61 5.60 -8.02 3.95
CA THR A 61 6.43 -7.76 5.13
C THR A 61 7.86 -7.45 4.72
N GLU A 62 8.42 -8.20 3.77
CA GLU A 62 9.76 -7.95 3.25
C GLU A 62 9.86 -6.55 2.63
N LYS A 63 8.90 -6.19 1.76
CA LYS A 63 8.82 -4.86 1.15
C LYS A 63 8.71 -3.76 2.22
N TRP A 64 7.85 -3.95 3.21
CA TRP A 64 7.68 -2.98 4.29
C TRP A 64 8.94 -2.80 5.15
N ARG A 65 9.63 -3.89 5.50
CA ARG A 65 10.88 -3.87 6.27
C ARG A 65 12.00 -3.17 5.52
N LYS A 66 12.22 -3.50 4.25
CA LYS A 66 13.23 -2.86 3.40
C LYS A 66 13.00 -1.36 3.31
N LEU A 67 11.77 -0.95 3.04
CA LEU A 67 11.43 0.47 2.97
C LEU A 67 11.61 1.19 4.32
N ASN A 68 11.15 0.61 5.43
CA ASN A 68 11.34 1.20 6.76
C ASN A 68 12.81 1.35 7.11
N ALA A 69 13.63 0.34 6.80
CA ALA A 69 15.06 0.41 7.06
C ALA A 69 15.70 1.61 6.37
N VAL A 70 15.35 1.88 5.10
CA VAL A 70 15.87 3.05 4.38
C VAL A 70 15.34 4.36 4.96
N VAL A 71 14.02 4.49 5.13
CA VAL A 71 13.39 5.74 5.59
C VAL A 71 13.77 6.08 7.04
N SER A 72 14.03 5.09 7.89
CA SER A 72 14.46 5.30 9.28
C SER A 72 15.79 6.05 9.42
N ARG A 73 16.57 6.15 8.33
CA ARG A 73 17.84 6.88 8.27
C ARG A 73 17.66 8.36 7.90
N SER A 74 16.43 8.78 7.59
CA SER A 74 16.07 10.12 7.15
C SER A 74 15.41 10.90 8.28
N SER A 75 15.69 12.20 8.35
CA SER A 75 14.88 13.15 9.13
C SER A 75 13.90 13.93 8.25
N ARG A 76 14.08 13.90 6.92
CA ARG A 76 13.28 14.60 5.93
C ARG A 76 11.91 13.98 5.69
N ILE A 77 11.84 12.65 5.74
CA ILE A 77 10.59 11.90 5.51
C ILE A 77 10.32 10.88 6.62
N SER A 78 9.04 10.65 6.90
CA SER A 78 8.60 9.64 7.87
C SER A 78 7.48 8.75 7.31
N LEU A 79 7.33 7.56 7.90
CA LEU A 79 6.30 6.58 7.55
C LEU A 79 5.26 6.43 8.67
N GLN A 80 4.10 5.88 8.32
CA GLN A 80 3.09 5.54 9.31
C GLN A 80 3.59 4.49 10.32
N LYS A 81 3.29 4.73 11.59
CA LYS A 81 3.59 3.78 12.68
C LYS A 81 2.43 2.81 12.84
N ILE A 82 2.69 1.52 12.65
CA ILE A 82 1.70 0.45 12.79
C ILE A 82 2.27 -0.60 13.76
N PRO A 83 1.67 -0.79 14.95
CA PRO A 83 2.18 -1.75 15.92
C PRO A 83 1.89 -3.19 15.48
N PRO A 84 2.73 -4.17 15.85
CA PRO A 84 2.44 -5.59 15.68
C PRO A 84 1.15 -6.00 16.41
N GLN A 85 0.40 -6.94 15.83
CA GLN A 85 -0.86 -7.43 16.41
C GLN A 85 -0.99 -8.95 16.24
N TYR A 86 -1.77 -9.58 17.13
CA TYR A 86 -2.11 -10.99 17.00
C TYR A 86 -3.08 -11.23 15.85
N CYS A 87 -2.74 -12.18 14.96
CA CYS A 87 -3.55 -12.55 13.82
C CYS A 87 -4.16 -13.93 14.05
N THR A 88 -5.49 -14.01 14.11
CA THR A 88 -6.22 -15.28 14.31
C THR A 88 -6.09 -16.24 13.13
N TYR A 89 -5.92 -15.74 11.91
CA TYR A 89 -5.72 -16.58 10.73
C TYR A 89 -4.36 -17.32 10.75
N LEU A 90 -3.29 -16.61 11.13
CA LEU A 90 -1.94 -17.17 11.19
C LEU A 90 -1.57 -17.75 12.57
N GLY A 91 -2.42 -17.56 13.57
CA GLY A 91 -2.19 -18.01 14.95
C GLY A 91 -0.99 -17.36 15.66
N LYS A 92 -0.45 -16.24 15.15
CA LYS A 92 0.78 -15.60 15.66
C LYS A 92 0.71 -14.08 15.70
N ILE A 93 1.60 -13.47 16.49
CA ILE A 93 1.85 -12.02 16.41
C ILE A 93 2.57 -11.73 15.10
N ARG A 94 2.11 -10.70 14.39
CA ARG A 94 2.55 -10.33 13.06
C ARG A 94 2.89 -8.86 13.00
N GLU A 95 3.98 -8.53 12.28
CA GLU A 95 4.34 -7.17 11.91
C GLU A 95 3.41 -6.59 10.84
N ALA A 96 3.41 -5.27 10.72
CA ALA A 96 2.65 -4.59 9.68
C ALA A 96 3.15 -4.93 8.27
N SER A 97 2.21 -5.11 7.35
CA SER A 97 2.47 -5.36 5.93
C SER A 97 1.48 -4.57 5.06
N PRO A 98 1.49 -3.22 5.16
CA PRO A 98 0.49 -2.39 4.50
C PRO A 98 0.65 -2.41 2.97
N ALA A 99 -0.46 -2.27 2.25
CA ALA A 99 -0.48 -2.13 0.79
C ALA A 99 0.20 -0.84 0.29
N TYR A 100 0.20 0.19 1.14
CA TYR A 100 0.70 1.52 0.81
C TYR A 100 1.59 2.06 1.93
N ALA A 101 2.65 2.76 1.55
CA ALA A 101 3.39 3.62 2.46
C ALA A 101 2.75 5.02 2.45
N TRP A 102 2.44 5.53 3.63
CA TRP A 102 1.93 6.87 3.85
C TRP A 102 3.09 7.73 4.32
N VAL A 103 3.69 8.42 3.37
CA VAL A 103 4.91 9.20 3.56
C VAL A 103 4.52 10.60 3.97
N LYS A 104 5.16 11.13 5.02
CA LYS A 104 5.05 12.52 5.42
C LYS A 104 6.39 13.21 5.19
N CYS A 105 6.37 14.40 4.60
CA CYS A 105 7.52 15.29 4.56
C CYS A 105 7.55 16.14 5.83
N GLU A 106 8.66 16.08 6.57
CA GLU A 106 8.78 16.71 7.89
C GLU A 106 9.37 18.12 7.83
N ARG A 107 10.13 18.44 6.78
CA ARG A 107 10.79 19.75 6.65
C ARG A 107 9.82 20.82 6.16
N GLU A 108 10.02 22.06 6.57
CA GLU A 108 9.15 23.16 6.18
C GLU A 108 9.24 23.46 4.67
N GLU A 109 10.44 23.33 4.09
CA GLU A 109 10.67 23.53 2.65
C GLU A 109 9.97 22.51 1.74
N ASP A 110 9.59 21.35 2.28
CA ASP A 110 8.92 20.27 1.57
C ASP A 110 7.41 20.25 1.87
N ASP A 111 6.75 21.41 1.83
CA ASP A 111 5.30 21.51 2.10
C ASP A 111 4.44 20.74 1.08
N ASP A 112 4.91 20.65 -0.18
CA ASP A 112 4.35 19.74 -1.19
C ASP A 112 5.21 18.48 -1.29
N CYS A 113 4.79 17.45 -0.55
CA CYS A 113 5.52 16.19 -0.49
C CYS A 113 5.42 15.38 -1.80
N TYR A 114 4.36 15.59 -2.58
CA TYR A 114 4.23 14.97 -3.90
C TYR A 114 5.28 15.53 -4.85
N ASP A 115 5.43 16.86 -4.93
CA ASP A 115 6.41 17.51 -5.79
C ASP A 115 7.86 17.16 -5.39
N MET A 116 8.13 17.10 -4.08
CA MET A 116 9.44 16.66 -3.56
C MET A 116 9.82 15.27 -4.05
N LEU A 117 8.92 14.28 -3.90
CA LEU A 117 9.18 12.92 -4.37
C LEU A 117 9.20 12.83 -5.90
N LEU A 118 8.41 13.65 -6.60
CA LEU A 118 8.44 13.71 -8.06
C LEU A 118 9.81 14.18 -8.59
N LYS A 119 10.43 15.17 -7.94
CA LYS A 119 11.81 15.62 -8.24
C LYS A 119 12.83 14.50 -8.02
N ALA A 120 12.59 13.62 -7.05
CA ALA A 120 13.34 12.39 -6.83
C ALA A 120 12.95 11.25 -7.81
N LYS A 121 12.15 11.53 -8.83
CA LYS A 121 11.64 10.59 -9.85
C LYS A 121 10.73 9.49 -9.26
N ILE A 122 10.05 9.77 -8.15
CA ILE A 122 9.11 8.87 -7.50
C ILE A 122 7.69 9.43 -7.68
N ILE A 123 6.90 8.80 -8.54
CA ILE A 123 5.51 9.19 -8.76
C ILE A 123 4.64 8.62 -7.64
N THR A 124 3.91 9.49 -6.97
CA THR A 124 3.07 9.14 -5.81
C THR A 124 1.64 9.65 -5.99
N ARG A 125 0.77 9.43 -4.99
CA ARG A 125 -0.58 10.02 -4.97
C ARG A 125 -0.66 11.09 -3.88
N PRO A 126 -0.93 12.36 -4.24
CA PRO A 126 -1.01 13.45 -3.27
C PRO A 126 -1.99 13.16 -2.14
N GLY A 127 -1.61 13.52 -0.92
CA GLY A 127 -2.44 13.30 0.26
C GLY A 127 -3.71 14.15 0.27
N VAL A 128 -3.71 15.28 -0.42
CA VAL A 128 -4.88 16.16 -0.58
C VAL A 128 -6.09 15.45 -1.20
N TRP A 129 -5.88 14.45 -2.07
CA TRP A 129 -6.98 13.64 -2.63
C TRP A 129 -7.61 12.68 -1.60
N SER A 130 -6.95 12.51 -0.45
CA SER A 130 -7.43 11.76 0.70
C SER A 130 -7.77 12.68 1.87
N GLU A 131 -8.02 13.97 1.61
CA GLU A 131 -8.34 14.99 2.61
C GLU A 131 -7.26 15.20 3.69
N ALA A 132 -6.00 14.85 3.36
CA ALA A 132 -4.84 15.13 4.19
C ALA A 132 -4.12 16.40 3.74
N SER A 133 -3.19 16.89 4.56
CA SER A 133 -2.26 17.96 4.18
C SER A 133 -1.42 17.56 2.94
N SER A 134 -1.00 18.56 2.15
CA SER A 134 0.00 18.46 1.07
C SER A 134 1.32 17.83 1.50
N ARG A 135 1.61 17.85 2.81
CA ARG A 135 2.78 17.19 3.42
C ARG A 135 2.73 15.67 3.37
N TYR A 136 1.59 15.08 3.00
CA TYR A 136 1.45 13.65 2.87
C TYR A 136 1.34 13.20 1.43
N THR A 137 1.86 12.01 1.16
CA THR A 137 1.66 11.32 -0.11
C THR A 137 1.65 9.81 0.05
N ARG A 138 0.96 9.12 -0.86
CA ARG A 138 0.79 7.66 -0.83
C ARG A 138 1.65 6.99 -1.89
N VAL A 139 2.50 6.08 -1.45
CA VAL A 139 3.33 5.21 -2.30
C VAL A 139 2.76 3.80 -2.33
N SER A 140 2.71 3.17 -3.50
CA SER A 140 2.17 1.81 -3.67
C SER A 140 3.26 0.75 -3.50
N LEU A 141 3.04 -0.21 -2.60
CA LEU A 141 3.94 -1.36 -2.40
C LEU A 141 3.46 -2.63 -3.14
N LEU A 142 2.24 -2.58 -3.69
CA LEU A 142 1.56 -3.68 -4.39
C LEU A 142 2.01 -3.90 -5.85
N LYS A 143 2.92 -3.08 -6.39
CA LYS A 143 3.39 -3.22 -7.77
C LYS A 143 4.37 -4.41 -7.92
N SER A 144 4.92 -4.60 -9.11
CA SER A 144 5.91 -5.65 -9.38
C SER A 144 7.15 -5.52 -8.48
N GLN A 145 8.02 -6.53 -8.49
CA GLN A 145 9.28 -6.44 -7.77
C GLN A 145 10.18 -5.35 -8.36
N ASP A 146 10.28 -5.27 -9.69
CA ASP A 146 11.06 -4.23 -10.39
C ASP A 146 10.63 -2.80 -10.00
N ASP A 147 9.31 -2.56 -9.91
CA ASP A 147 8.76 -1.28 -9.46
C ASP A 147 9.14 -0.95 -8.01
N PHE A 148 9.18 -1.98 -7.15
CA PHE A 148 9.57 -1.81 -5.75
C PHE A 148 11.08 -1.60 -5.61
N ASP A 149 11.89 -2.30 -6.39
CA ASP A 149 13.35 -2.17 -6.37
C ASP A 149 13.77 -0.79 -6.86
N LEU A 150 13.16 -0.28 -7.95
CA LEU A 150 13.37 1.08 -8.42
C LEU A 150 12.92 2.14 -7.39
N LEU A 151 11.79 1.90 -6.71
CA LEU A 151 11.36 2.77 -5.61
C LEU A 151 12.41 2.80 -4.49
N LEU A 152 12.93 1.64 -4.12
CA LEU A 152 13.92 1.51 -3.04
C LEU A 152 15.24 2.19 -3.41
N GLU A 153 15.70 2.04 -4.65
CA GLU A 153 16.86 2.76 -5.20
C GLU A 153 16.69 4.27 -5.06
N ARG A 154 15.58 4.83 -5.59
CA ARG A 154 15.34 6.28 -5.58
C ARG A 154 15.16 6.86 -4.18
N ILE A 155 14.46 6.15 -3.29
CA ILE A 155 14.35 6.59 -1.90
C ILE A 155 15.71 6.52 -1.20
N THR A 156 16.53 5.52 -1.50
CA THR A 156 17.87 5.41 -0.93
C THR A 156 18.75 6.59 -1.38
N GLU A 157 18.77 6.90 -2.67
CA GLU A 157 19.46 8.08 -3.21
C GLU A 157 19.00 9.38 -2.54
N LEU A 158 17.68 9.55 -2.36
CA LEU A 158 17.10 10.72 -1.70
C LEU A 158 17.54 10.86 -0.24
N VAL A 159 17.56 9.75 0.50
CA VAL A 159 17.94 9.72 1.92
C VAL A 159 19.45 9.85 2.11
N ASP A 160 20.26 9.30 1.21
CA ASP A 160 21.71 9.40 1.30
C ASP A 160 22.18 10.82 0.94
N ALA A 161 21.56 11.48 -0.06
CA ALA A 161 21.82 12.89 -0.39
C ALA A 161 21.48 13.86 0.76
N GLU A 162 20.55 13.48 1.64
CA GLU A 162 20.25 14.23 2.86
C GLU A 162 21.47 14.30 3.79
N LYS A 163 22.18 13.17 3.96
CA LYS A 163 23.31 13.05 4.88
C LYS A 163 24.50 13.90 4.46
N ASP A 164 24.78 13.93 3.15
CA ASP A 164 25.89 14.72 2.60
C ASP A 164 25.66 16.22 2.83
N THR A 165 24.40 16.65 2.80
CA THR A 165 24.01 18.05 3.06
C THR A 165 24.11 18.39 4.55
N THR A 166 23.76 17.48 5.45
CA THR A 166 23.90 17.70 6.90
C THR A 166 25.35 17.65 7.38
N ALA A 167 26.18 16.77 6.80
CA ALA A 167 27.60 16.67 7.15
C ALA A 167 28.41 17.92 6.72
N SER A 168 27.98 18.58 5.63
CA SER A 168 28.57 19.83 5.15
C SER A 168 28.11 21.07 5.93
N SER A 169 26.91 21.05 6.53
CA SER A 169 26.45 22.14 7.42
C SER A 169 27.04 22.10 8.82
N ASP A 170 27.42 20.92 9.32
CA ASP A 170 28.03 20.75 10.65
C ASP A 170 29.56 21.01 10.67
N SER A 171 30.15 21.27 9.51
CA SER A 171 31.59 21.52 9.33
C SER A 171 31.95 23.01 9.16
N ILE A 172 31.02 23.93 9.42
CA ILE A 172 31.20 25.40 9.35
C ILE A 172 31.01 26.01 10.73
#